data_AF-A0A2U3HA18-F1
#
_entry.id   AF-A0A2U3HA18-F1
#
_cell.length_a   1.000
_cell.length_b   1.000
_cell.length_c   1.000
_cell.angle_alpha   90.00
_cell.angle_beta   90.00
_cell.angle_gamma   90.00
#
_symmetry.space_group_name_H-M   'P 1'
#
loop_
_entity.id
_entity.type
_entity.pdbx_description
1 polymer ?
#
loop_
_entity_poly.entity_id
_entity_poly.type
_entity_poly.pdbx_seq_one_letter_code
_entity_poly.pdbx_strand_id
1 'polypeptide(L)'
;MNSVEESIEVAVPLRTAYNQWTQFKTFPRFMSSVKEVEQLRPHLVRWVIGAGPVRREFTVEIVEQRPDSLVAWRCLDRWAGHRGEVSFRGLAPDRTEVVLRMRFEPHGVKGRVLARAGATPRAVRAELGRFKEFIEGLGQECGAWRGVIHHGHVQPLEPDPPRSRVAGWPVG
;
A
#
# COMPACT_ATOMS: atom_id res chain seq x y z
N MET A 1 -17.98 5.81 13.24
CA MET A 1 -16.88 5.60 12.28
C MET A 1 -16.49 4.14 12.33
N ASN A 2 -16.25 3.48 11.19
CA ASN A 2 -15.82 2.08 11.18
C ASN A 2 -14.33 2.01 10.81
N SER A 3 -13.54 1.37 11.65
CA SER A 3 -12.10 1.21 11.49
C SER A 3 -11.70 -0.23 11.75
N VAL A 4 -10.65 -0.68 11.06
CA VAL A 4 -10.03 -1.97 11.25
C VAL A 4 -8.55 -1.75 11.54
N GLU A 5 -8.04 -2.43 12.56
CA GLU A 5 -6.62 -2.46 12.91
C GLU A 5 -6.25 -3.93 13.14
N GLU A 6 -5.26 -4.40 12.39
CA GLU A 6 -4.77 -5.77 12.48
C GLU A 6 -3.25 -5.78 12.33
N SER A 7 -2.59 -6.70 13.02
CA SER A 7 -1.14 -6.86 12.94
C SER A 7 -0.73 -8.32 12.81
N ILE A 8 0.45 -8.52 12.24
CA ILE A 8 1.13 -9.82 12.12
C ILE A 8 2.63 -9.64 12.38
N GLU A 9 3.28 -10.71 12.82
CA GLU A 9 4.73 -10.82 12.82
C GLU A 9 5.17 -11.72 11.66
N VAL A 10 6.15 -11.27 10.89
CA VAL A 10 6.77 -12.02 9.79
C VAL A 10 8.24 -12.32 10.11
N ALA A 11 8.68 -13.53 9.82
CA ALA A 11 10.03 -14.06 10.02
C ALA A 11 10.94 -13.72 8.84
N VAL A 12 10.97 -12.44 8.46
CA VAL A 12 11.91 -11.87 7.50
C VAL A 12 12.43 -10.51 8.00
N PRO A 13 13.62 -10.07 7.55
CA PRO A 13 14.13 -8.74 7.88
C PRO A 13 13.18 -7.61 7.46
N LEU A 14 13.22 -6.49 8.19
CA LEU A 14 12.37 -5.31 7.95
C LEU A 14 12.37 -4.85 6.49
N ARG A 15 13.58 -4.80 5.92
CA ARG A 15 13.80 -4.37 4.54
C ARG A 15 13.10 -5.28 3.54
N THR A 16 13.13 -6.60 3.77
CA THR A 16 12.47 -7.60 2.92
C THR A 16 10.96 -7.50 3.00
N ALA A 17 10.40 -7.38 4.21
CA ALA A 17 8.96 -7.19 4.39
C ALA A 17 8.46 -5.91 3.68
N TYR A 18 9.15 -4.79 3.87
CA TYR A 18 8.82 -3.51 3.24
C TYR A 18 8.95 -3.58 1.71
N ASN A 19 10.08 -4.08 1.20
CA ASN A 19 10.32 -4.18 -0.23
C ASN A 19 9.25 -5.04 -0.91
N GLN A 20 8.89 -6.18 -0.32
CA GLN A 20 7.84 -7.02 -0.86
C GLN A 20 6.47 -6.33 -0.82
N TRP A 21 6.12 -5.64 0.27
CA TRP A 21 4.84 -4.93 0.37
C TRP A 21 4.68 -3.85 -0.71
N THR A 22 5.77 -3.17 -1.08
CA THR A 22 5.75 -2.16 -2.16
C THR A 22 5.66 -2.75 -3.57
N GLN A 23 5.74 -4.07 -3.73
CA GLN A 23 5.49 -4.76 -5.00
C GLN A 23 3.98 -4.97 -5.22
N PHE A 24 3.20 -3.89 -5.34
CA PHE A 24 1.74 -3.95 -5.37
C PHE A 24 1.16 -4.92 -6.41
N LYS A 25 1.79 -5.02 -7.58
CA LYS A 25 1.40 -5.94 -8.68
C LYS A 25 1.45 -7.42 -8.28
N THR A 26 2.14 -7.76 -7.19
CA THR A 26 2.23 -9.15 -6.69
C THR A 26 1.08 -9.54 -5.77
N PHE A 27 0.28 -8.60 -5.28
CA PHE A 27 -0.79 -8.86 -4.31
C PHE A 27 -1.80 -9.93 -4.78
N PRO A 28 -2.24 -9.98 -6.04
CA PRO A 28 -3.12 -11.06 -6.51
C PRO A 28 -2.56 -12.48 -6.36
N ARG A 29 -1.23 -12.62 -6.18
CA ARG A 29 -0.58 -13.94 -6.04
C ARG A 29 -0.77 -14.55 -4.66
N PHE A 30 -1.02 -13.72 -3.64
CA PHE A 30 -1.14 -14.18 -2.26
C PHE A 30 -2.41 -13.70 -1.57
N MET A 31 -2.96 -12.54 -1.89
CA MET A 31 -4.21 -12.07 -1.31
C MET A 31 -5.44 -12.60 -2.08
N SER A 32 -6.33 -13.28 -1.37
CA SER A 32 -7.48 -13.95 -2.00
C SER A 32 -8.52 -12.98 -2.56
N SER A 33 -8.70 -11.85 -1.90
CA SER A 33 -9.66 -10.81 -2.29
C SER A 33 -9.13 -9.91 -3.40
N VAL A 34 -7.82 -9.82 -3.61
CA VAL A 34 -7.22 -8.98 -4.65
C VAL A 34 -7.19 -9.77 -5.96
N LYS A 35 -7.78 -9.20 -7.02
CA LYS A 35 -7.88 -9.84 -8.34
C LYS A 35 -6.89 -9.25 -9.34
N GLU A 36 -6.69 -7.94 -9.27
CA GLU A 36 -5.80 -7.22 -10.16
C GLU A 36 -5.28 -5.97 -9.46
N VAL A 37 -4.03 -5.63 -9.75
CA VAL A 37 -3.42 -4.38 -9.30
C VAL A 37 -2.63 -3.79 -10.45
N GLU A 38 -2.95 -2.56 -10.81
CA GLU A 38 -2.27 -1.80 -11.84
C GLU A 38 -1.70 -0.51 -11.26
N GLN A 39 -0.39 -0.30 -11.41
CA GLN A 39 0.26 0.94 -11.01
C GLN A 39 0.21 1.93 -12.16
N LEU A 40 -0.67 2.93 -12.05
CA LEU A 40 -0.92 3.95 -13.07
C LEU A 40 0.16 5.04 -13.06
N ARG A 41 0.63 5.39 -11.86
CA ARG A 41 1.74 6.31 -11.58
C ARG A 41 2.47 5.84 -10.32
N PRO A 42 3.65 6.37 -9.95
CA PRO A 42 4.33 5.93 -8.74
C PRO A 42 3.44 5.98 -7.48
N HIS A 43 2.60 7.01 -7.34
CA HIS A 43 1.69 7.21 -6.21
C HIS A 43 0.21 6.89 -6.53
N LEU A 44 -0.14 6.43 -7.74
CA LEU A 44 -1.53 6.08 -8.09
C LEU A 44 -1.63 4.62 -8.49
N VAL A 45 -2.48 3.88 -7.79
CA VAL A 45 -2.65 2.44 -7.97
C VAL A 45 -4.14 2.11 -8.12
N ARG A 46 -4.47 1.43 -9.20
CA ARG A 46 -5.81 0.89 -9.47
C ARG A 46 -5.88 -0.53 -8.92
N TRP A 47 -6.93 -0.80 -8.15
CA TRP A 47 -7.18 -2.08 -7.50
C TRP A 47 -8.49 -2.65 -7.99
N VAL A 48 -8.47 -3.95 -8.29
CA VAL A 48 -9.69 -4.75 -8.47
C VAL A 48 -9.73 -5.77 -7.34
N ILE A 49 -10.75 -5.68 -6.49
CA ILE A 49 -11.00 -6.63 -5.41
C ILE A 49 -12.30 -7.40 -5.66
N GLY A 50 -12.45 -8.58 -5.09
CA GLY A 50 -13.68 -9.34 -5.21
C GLY A 50 -13.70 -10.65 -4.43
N ALA A 51 -14.91 -11.14 -4.20
CA ALA A 51 -15.18 -12.44 -3.60
C ALA A 51 -16.39 -13.07 -4.30
N GLY A 52 -16.24 -14.31 -4.78
CA GLY A 52 -17.26 -14.97 -5.59
C GLY A 52 -17.64 -14.13 -6.82
N PRO A 53 -18.94 -13.88 -7.08
CA PRO A 53 -19.40 -13.12 -8.24
C PRO A 53 -19.24 -11.59 -8.07
N VAL A 54 -18.90 -11.11 -6.87
CA VAL A 54 -18.79 -9.67 -6.60
C VAL A 54 -17.39 -9.19 -6.95
N ARG A 55 -17.31 -8.12 -7.74
CA ARG A 55 -16.08 -7.38 -8.02
C ARG A 55 -16.27 -5.89 -7.79
N ARG A 56 -15.20 -5.22 -7.39
CA ARG A 56 -15.13 -3.77 -7.21
C ARG A 56 -13.79 -3.27 -7.69
N GLU A 57 -13.85 -2.14 -8.38
CA GLU A 57 -12.68 -1.44 -8.86
C GLU A 57 -12.61 -0.06 -8.21
N PHE A 58 -11.42 0.32 -7.75
CA PHE A 58 -11.17 1.64 -7.19
C PHE A 58 -9.71 2.04 -7.40
N THR A 59 -9.45 3.34 -7.36
CA THR A 59 -8.09 3.88 -7.39
C THR A 59 -7.74 4.42 -6.01
N VAL A 60 -6.52 4.12 -5.55
CA VAL A 60 -5.94 4.73 -4.36
C VAL A 60 -4.76 5.60 -4.75
N GLU A 61 -4.62 6.68 -4.00
CA GLU A 61 -3.45 7.53 -3.99
C GLU A 61 -2.60 7.22 -2.76
N ILE A 62 -1.35 6.86 -2.97
CA ILE A 62 -0.34 6.76 -1.90
C ILE A 62 0.00 8.19 -1.49
N VAL A 63 -0.41 8.58 -0.30
CA VAL A 63 -0.22 9.94 0.23
C VAL A 63 1.08 10.07 1.01
N GLU A 64 1.56 8.98 1.60
CA GLU A 64 2.83 8.93 2.31
C GLU A 64 3.51 7.61 2.02
N GLN A 65 4.81 7.64 1.76
CA GLN A 65 5.65 6.45 1.69
C GLN A 65 7.03 6.76 2.27
N ARG A 66 7.39 6.03 3.32
CA ARG A 66 8.69 6.10 4.00
C ARG A 66 9.32 4.71 3.99
N PRO A 67 10.46 4.53 3.31
CA PRO A 67 11.19 3.27 3.30
C PRO A 67 11.34 2.67 4.69
N ASP A 68 11.08 1.36 4.79
CA ASP A 68 11.19 0.56 6.01
C ASP A 68 10.31 1.02 7.19
N SER A 69 9.33 1.90 6.95
CA SER A 69 8.52 2.49 8.03
C SER A 69 7.02 2.50 7.73
N LEU A 70 6.58 3.09 6.61
CA LEU A 70 5.16 3.40 6.40
C LEU A 70 4.80 3.46 4.91
N VAL A 71 3.60 2.97 4.58
CA VAL A 71 2.87 3.33 3.35
C VAL A 71 1.45 3.71 3.75
N ALA A 72 1.01 4.93 3.43
CA ALA A 72 -0.34 5.42 3.69
C ALA A 72 -1.04 5.84 2.40
N TRP A 73 -2.35 5.60 2.33
CA TRP A 73 -3.14 5.87 1.14
C TRP A 73 -4.52 6.46 1.45
N ARG A 74 -5.11 7.09 0.43
CA ARG A 74 -6.53 7.42 0.38
C ARG A 74 -7.16 6.87 -0.90
N CYS A 75 -8.35 6.31 -0.77
CA CYS A 75 -9.19 5.95 -1.90
C CYS A 75 -9.72 7.22 -2.57
N LEU A 76 -9.70 7.25 -3.90
CA LEU A 76 -10.24 8.35 -4.70
C LEU A 76 -11.71 8.12 -5.11
N ASP A 77 -12.30 6.97 -4.77
CA ASP A 77 -13.70 6.69 -5.06
C ASP A 77 -14.62 7.52 -4.14
N ARG A 78 -15.53 8.26 -4.76
CA ARG A 78 -16.52 9.12 -4.11
C ARG A 78 -17.59 8.36 -3.32
N TRP A 79 -17.83 7.09 -3.63
CA TRP A 79 -18.91 6.30 -3.01
C TRP A 79 -18.43 5.25 -2.00
N ALA A 80 -17.15 4.90 -2.04
CA ALA A 80 -16.54 3.88 -1.18
C ALA A 80 -15.19 4.35 -0.63
N GLY A 81 -15.20 5.58 -0.11
CA GLY A 81 -14.05 6.24 0.49
C GLY A 81 -13.49 5.44 1.67
N HIS A 82 -12.21 5.16 1.61
CA HIS A 82 -11.45 4.64 2.73
C HIS A 82 -10.03 5.19 2.71
N ARG A 83 -9.39 5.18 3.86
CA ARG A 83 -8.00 5.57 4.04
C ARG A 83 -7.33 4.48 4.84
N GLY A 84 -6.05 4.25 4.59
CA GLY A 84 -5.33 3.26 5.36
C GLY A 84 -3.86 3.55 5.42
N GLU A 85 -3.21 2.82 6.30
CA GLU A 85 -1.76 2.81 6.45
C GLU A 85 -1.31 1.41 6.80
N VAL A 86 -0.12 1.06 6.31
CA VAL A 86 0.64 -0.07 6.79
C VAL A 86 1.97 0.43 7.34
N SER A 87 2.25 0.09 8.60
CA SER A 87 3.52 0.41 9.26
C SER A 87 4.34 -0.83 9.52
N PHE A 88 5.65 -0.68 9.45
CA PHE A 88 6.61 -1.75 9.65
C PHE A 88 7.53 -1.42 10.82
N ARG A 89 7.82 -2.41 11.65
CA ARG A 89 8.73 -2.27 12.80
C ARG A 89 9.60 -3.51 12.92
N GLY A 90 10.92 -3.34 12.93
CA GLY A 90 11.84 -4.43 13.22
C GLY A 90 11.67 -4.89 14.68
N LEU A 91 11.49 -6.19 14.89
CA LEU A 91 11.44 -6.82 16.21
C LEU A 91 12.78 -7.52 16.53
N ALA A 92 13.45 -8.05 15.51
CA ALA A 92 14.77 -8.67 15.56
C ALA A 92 15.42 -8.57 14.15
N PRO A 93 16.70 -8.96 13.96
CA PRO A 93 17.34 -8.90 12.63
C PRO A 93 16.58 -9.63 11.50
N ASP A 94 15.87 -10.70 11.85
CA ASP A 94 15.11 -11.57 10.97
C ASP A 94 13.60 -11.54 11.27
N ARG A 95 13.11 -10.59 12.07
CA ARG A 95 11.68 -10.48 12.41
C ARG A 95 11.15 -9.07 12.28
N THR A 96 9.95 -8.97 11.73
CA THR A 96 9.26 -7.70 11.47
C THR A 96 7.81 -7.76 11.89
N GLU A 97 7.34 -6.74 12.58
CA GLU A 97 5.91 -6.50 12.80
C GLU A 97 5.36 -5.67 11.63
N VAL A 98 4.22 -6.10 11.10
CA VAL A 98 3.44 -5.37 10.09
C VAL A 98 2.09 -5.05 10.69
N VAL A 99 1.74 -3.76 10.74
CA VAL A 99 0.47 -3.27 11.29
C VAL A 99 -0.30 -2.56 10.20
N LEU A 100 -1.53 -3.01 9.93
CA LEU A 100 -2.45 -2.43 8.97
C LEU A 100 -3.59 -1.73 9.68
N ARG A 101 -3.79 -0.46 9.40
CA ARG A 101 -4.94 0.33 9.87
C ARG A 101 -5.74 0.84 8.70
N MET A 102 -7.05 0.70 8.75
CA MET A 102 -7.98 1.24 7.75
C MET A 102 -9.15 1.95 8.41
N ARG A 103 -9.55 3.07 7.84
CA ARG A 103 -10.73 3.85 8.23
C ARG A 103 -11.64 4.01 7.02
N PHE A 104 -12.93 3.79 7.23
CA PHE A 104 -13.93 3.87 6.17
C PHE A 104 -14.82 5.09 6.37
N GLU A 105 -15.03 5.84 5.28
CA GLU A 105 -15.89 7.02 5.29
C GLU A 105 -17.36 6.58 5.24
N PRO A 106 -18.22 7.10 6.15
CA PRO A 106 -19.64 6.78 6.16
C PRO A 106 -20.37 7.63 5.12
N HIS A 107 -20.30 7.27 3.84
CA HIS A 107 -21.09 7.94 2.80
C HIS A 107 -22.42 7.21 2.53
N GLY A 108 -23.43 8.00 2.17
CA GLY A 108 -24.86 7.70 2.24
C GLY A 108 -25.35 6.44 1.52
N VAL A 109 -26.45 5.91 2.07
CA VAL A 109 -27.13 4.65 1.76
C VAL A 109 -26.33 3.38 2.12
N LYS A 110 -26.41 3.09 3.42
CA LYS A 110 -26.17 1.80 4.10
C LYS A 110 -24.70 1.45 4.33
N GLY A 111 -24.35 1.45 5.61
CA GLY A 111 -23.26 0.66 6.21
C GLY A 111 -23.32 -0.86 5.96
N ARG A 112 -24.12 -1.34 4.98
CA ARG A 112 -24.10 -2.68 4.41
C ARG A 112 -23.04 -2.87 3.32
N VAL A 113 -22.43 -1.79 2.83
CA VAL A 113 -21.38 -1.87 1.81
C VAL A 113 -20.09 -2.48 2.37
N LEU A 114 -19.77 -2.21 3.64
CA LEU A 114 -18.53 -2.66 4.27
C LEU A 114 -18.45 -4.20 4.42
N ALA A 115 -19.56 -4.82 4.83
CA ALA A 115 -19.68 -6.27 4.91
C ALA A 115 -19.69 -6.94 3.52
N ARG A 116 -20.19 -6.24 2.49
CA ARG A 116 -20.23 -6.74 1.11
C ARG A 116 -18.91 -6.60 0.36
N ALA A 117 -18.01 -5.72 0.81
CA ALA A 117 -16.68 -5.53 0.24
C ALA A 117 -15.60 -6.39 0.91
N GLY A 118 -15.95 -7.19 1.93
CA GLY A 118 -15.00 -8.09 2.60
C GLY A 118 -14.05 -7.40 3.60
N ALA A 119 -14.27 -6.12 3.93
CA ALA A 119 -13.38 -5.37 4.84
C ALA A 119 -13.75 -5.53 6.33
N THR A 120 -13.90 -6.78 6.78
CA THR A 120 -14.08 -7.08 8.22
C THR A 120 -12.71 -7.31 8.89
N PRO A 121 -12.56 -7.08 10.20
CA PRO A 121 -11.31 -7.37 10.92
C PRO A 121 -10.77 -8.78 10.65
N ARG A 122 -11.65 -9.79 10.71
CA ARG A 122 -11.30 -11.18 10.40
C ARG A 122 -10.76 -11.38 8.97
N ALA A 123 -11.40 -10.76 7.99
CA ALA A 123 -10.97 -10.87 6.60
C ALA A 123 -9.65 -10.14 6.36
N VAL A 124 -9.45 -8.97 6.97
CA VAL A 124 -8.19 -8.22 6.90
C VAL A 124 -7.05 -9.01 7.54
N ARG A 125 -7.29 -9.61 8.72
CA ARG A 125 -6.34 -10.51 9.38
C ARG A 125 -6.01 -11.72 8.50
N ALA A 126 -6.99 -12.30 7.81
CA ALA A 126 -6.75 -13.41 6.90
C ALA A 126 -5.85 -13.01 5.72
N GLU A 127 -6.05 -11.83 5.11
CA GLU A 127 -5.19 -11.35 4.03
C GLU A 127 -3.77 -11.02 4.50
N LEU A 128 -3.61 -10.47 5.71
CA LEU A 128 -2.30 -10.32 6.34
C LEU A 128 -1.63 -11.68 6.60
N GLY A 129 -2.39 -12.68 7.05
CA GLY A 129 -1.89 -14.05 7.19
C GLY A 129 -1.33 -14.62 5.89
N ARG A 130 -2.01 -14.39 4.76
CA ARG A 130 -1.50 -14.81 3.45
C ARG A 130 -0.24 -14.06 3.02
N PHE A 131 -0.13 -12.77 3.35
CA PHE A 131 1.12 -12.03 3.14
C PHE A 131 2.28 -12.65 3.93
N LYS A 132 2.05 -12.99 5.20
CA LYS A 132 3.02 -13.71 6.04
C LYS A 132 3.46 -15.03 5.39
N GLU A 133 2.51 -15.91 5.07
CA GLU A 133 2.80 -17.20 4.44
C GLU A 133 3.60 -17.04 3.14
N PHE A 134 3.24 -16.05 2.32
CA PHE A 134 3.90 -15.78 1.06
C PHE A 134 5.36 -15.31 1.24
N ILE A 135 5.60 -14.30 2.08
CA ILE A 135 6.94 -13.73 2.22
C ILE A 135 7.87 -14.64 3.02
N GLU A 136 7.35 -15.38 4.00
CA GLU A 136 8.13 -16.38 4.73
C GLU A 136 8.46 -17.59 3.86
N GLY A 137 7.55 -17.99 2.97
CA GLY A 137 7.80 -19.06 1.99
C GLY A 137 8.84 -18.67 0.93
N LEU A 138 8.90 -17.40 0.53
CA LEU A 138 9.90 -16.90 -0.42
C LEU A 138 11.27 -16.64 0.25
N GLY A 139 11.28 -16.13 1.49
CA GLY A 139 12.48 -15.73 2.22
C GLY A 139 13.19 -14.48 1.69
N GLN A 140 12.78 -13.97 0.54
CA GLN A 140 13.32 -12.76 -0.11
C GLN A 140 12.22 -12.01 -0.87
N GLU A 141 12.39 -10.71 -1.05
CA GLU A 141 11.49 -9.91 -1.87
C GLU A 141 11.65 -10.21 -3.37
N CYS A 142 10.57 -10.06 -4.13
CA CYS A 142 10.60 -10.17 -5.59
C CYS A 142 11.09 -8.89 -6.30
N GLY A 143 11.35 -7.82 -5.54
CA GLY A 143 11.72 -6.51 -6.05
C GLY A 143 11.58 -5.44 -4.96
N ALA A 144 11.98 -4.22 -5.28
CA ALA A 144 11.90 -3.11 -4.35
C ALA A 144 11.42 -1.84 -5.05
N TRP A 145 10.49 -1.12 -4.43
CA TRP A 145 10.20 0.26 -4.76
C TRP A 145 10.39 1.12 -3.51
N ARG A 146 11.39 1.99 -3.51
CA ARG A 146 11.84 2.75 -2.34
C ARG A 146 11.76 4.26 -2.52
N GLY A 147 10.89 4.72 -3.42
CA GLY A 147 10.62 6.15 -3.56
C GLY A 147 9.99 6.70 -2.27
N VAL A 148 10.38 7.92 -1.89
CA VAL A 148 9.73 8.62 -0.79
C VAL A 148 8.54 9.39 -1.35
N ILE A 149 7.39 9.29 -0.70
CA ILE A 149 6.21 10.09 -1.05
C ILE A 149 5.81 10.90 0.16
N HIS A 150 5.60 12.20 -0.05
CA HIS A 150 5.07 13.10 0.95
C HIS A 150 3.92 13.92 0.37
N HIS A 151 2.77 13.91 1.05
CA HIS A 151 1.55 14.57 0.57
C HIS A 151 1.15 14.20 -0.88
N GLY A 152 1.37 12.95 -1.28
CA GLY A 152 1.09 12.47 -2.64
C GLY A 152 2.15 12.82 -3.70
N HIS A 153 3.18 13.58 -3.32
CA HIS A 153 4.28 13.95 -4.21
C HIS A 153 5.47 13.01 -4.04
N VAL A 154 5.93 12.44 -5.15
CA VAL A 154 7.14 11.62 -5.19
C VAL A 154 8.33 12.55 -5.03
N GLN A 155 9.14 12.31 -4.00
CA GLN A 155 10.40 13.00 -3.81
C GLN A 155 11.44 12.41 -4.77
N PRO A 156 12.17 13.25 -5.51
CA PRO A 156 13.33 12.82 -6.28
C PRO A 156 14.34 12.10 -5.37
N LEU A 157 14.96 11.02 -5.88
CA LEU A 157 16.00 10.28 -5.16
C LEU A 157 17.30 11.11 -5.02
N GLU A 158 17.50 12.06 -5.93
CA GLU A 158 18.57 13.06 -5.91
C GLU A 158 17.94 14.47 -5.86
N PRO A 159 18.46 15.41 -5.05
CA PRO A 159 18.05 16.80 -5.15
C PRO A 159 18.31 17.30 -6.58
N ASP A 160 17.36 18.06 -7.11
CA ASP A 160 17.52 18.73 -8.41
C ASP A 160 18.89 19.44 -8.40
N PRO A 161 19.79 19.16 -9.37
CA PRO A 161 21.05 19.90 -9.43
C PRO A 161 20.70 21.39 -9.43
N PRO A 162 21.45 22.23 -8.70
CA PRO A 162 21.11 23.64 -8.57
C PRO A 162 20.87 24.20 -9.96
N ARG A 163 19.63 24.67 -10.21
CA ARG A 163 19.27 25.26 -11.50
C ARG A 163 20.34 26.27 -11.85
N SER A 164 21.07 26.00 -12.93
CA SER A 164 22.14 26.88 -13.40
C SER A 164 21.57 28.29 -13.49
N ARG A 165 22.12 29.21 -12.68
CA ARG A 165 21.80 30.64 -12.74
C ARG A 165 22.51 31.32 -13.91
N VAL A 166 22.96 30.57 -14.91
CA VAL A 166 23.55 31.16 -16.10
C VAL A 166 22.42 31.61 -17.00
N ALA A 167 22.13 32.91 -16.98
CA ALA A 167 21.37 33.57 -18.03
C ALA A 167 22.02 33.19 -19.37
N GLY A 168 21.24 32.58 -20.25
CA GLY A 168 21.69 32.20 -21.59
C GLY A 168 22.19 33.43 -22.33
N TRP A 169 23.50 33.53 -22.50
CA TRP A 169 24.12 34.54 -23.33
C TRP A 169 24.01 34.08 -24.79
N PRO A 170 23.44 34.87 -25.71
CA PRO A 170 23.50 34.53 -27.12
C PRO A 170 24.95 34.68 -27.57
N VAL A 171 25.54 33.58 -28.05
CA VAL A 171 26.78 33.63 -28.82
C VAL A 171 26.39 33.78 -30.29
N GLY A 172 26.82 34.89 -30.90
CA GLY A 172 26.93 35.09 -32.35
C GLY A 172 25.66 35.45 -33.07
#